data_AF-A0A2T2WXQ4-F1
#
_entry.id   AF-A0A2T2WXQ4-F1
#
_cell.length_a   1.000
_cell.length_b   1.000
_cell.length_c   1.000
_cell.angle_alpha   90.00
_cell.angle_beta   90.00
_cell.angle_gamma   90.00
#
_symmetry.space_group_name_H-M   'P 1'
#
loop_
_entity.id
_entity.type
_entity.pdbx_description
1 polymer ?
#
loop_
_entity_poly.entity_id
_entity_poly.type
_entity_poly.pdbx_seq_one_letter_code
_entity_poly.pdbx_strand_id
1 'polypeptide(L)' 'MAIGSLSDKDFSNGNHPTWCPGCGDFSVLKAIQRALVRLSVRPENTVLVSGIGCSGKISHYFGGYGIHTTHGRALP' A
#
# COMPACT_ATOMS: atom_id res chain seq x y z
N MET A 1 1.34 24.73 -7.70
CA MET A 1 1.03 23.41 -8.29
C MET A 1 -0.28 22.93 -7.67
N ALA A 2 -1.36 22.86 -8.45
CA ALA A 2 -2.64 22.40 -7.95
C ALA A 2 -2.55 20.90 -7.66
N ILE A 3 -2.62 20.52 -6.39
CA ILE A 3 -2.86 19.14 -5.99
C ILE A 3 -4.26 18.75 -6.50
N GLY A 4 -4.34 18.00 -7.60
CA GLY A 4 -5.60 17.39 -8.01
C GLY A 4 -6.19 16.57 -6.87
N SER A 5 -7.51 16.46 -6.78
CA SER A 5 -8.18 15.70 -5.72
C SER A 5 -7.76 14.22 -5.76
N LEU A 6 -6.88 13.82 -4.87
CA LEU A 6 -6.44 12.43 -4.72
C LEU A 6 -7.59 11.56 -4.20
N SER A 7 -7.60 10.30 -4.62
CA SER A 7 -8.56 9.28 -4.23
C SER A 7 -7.86 7.99 -3.83
N ASP A 8 -8.55 7.13 -3.09
CA ASP A 8 -7.97 5.85 -2.69
C ASP A 8 -7.57 4.98 -3.89
N LYS A 9 -8.22 5.18 -5.05
CA LYS A 9 -7.96 4.41 -6.27
C LYS A 9 -6.58 4.69 -6.86
N ASP A 10 -6.04 5.90 -6.62
CA ASP A 10 -4.72 6.30 -7.10
C ASP A 10 -3.59 5.49 -6.42
N PHE A 11 -3.90 4.81 -5.31
CA PHE A 11 -2.97 3.95 -4.58
C PHE A 11 -3.24 2.45 -4.77
N SER A 12 -3.95 2.08 -5.84
CA SER A 12 -4.15 0.69 -6.26
C SER A 12 -3.44 0.44 -7.58
N ASN A 13 -2.77 -0.71 -7.71
CA ASN A 13 -2.10 -1.10 -8.97
C ASN A 13 -2.92 -2.06 -9.84
N GLY A 14 -4.19 -2.31 -9.49
CA GLY A 14 -5.09 -3.19 -10.24
C GLY A 14 -4.93 -4.68 -9.93
N ASN A 15 -3.92 -5.09 -9.15
CA ASN A 15 -3.78 -6.49 -8.75
C ASN A 15 -4.82 -6.86 -7.69
N HIS A 16 -5.37 -8.06 -7.82
CA HIS A 16 -6.32 -8.59 -6.85
C HIS A 16 -5.60 -9.21 -5.65
N PRO A 17 -5.91 -8.77 -4.41
CA PRO A 17 -5.29 -9.37 -3.24
C PRO A 17 -5.64 -10.84 -3.06
N THR A 18 -4.64 -11.64 -2.68
CA THR A 18 -4.75 -13.10 -2.51
C THR A 18 -5.02 -13.51 -1.05
N TRP A 19 -5.48 -12.57 -0.22
CA TRP A 19 -5.81 -12.85 1.18
C TRP A 19 -7.13 -13.59 1.30
N CYS A 20 -7.27 -14.35 2.39
CA CYS A 20 -8.51 -15.07 2.70
C CYS A 20 -9.70 -14.11 2.83
N PRO A 21 -10.93 -14.52 2.45
CA PRO A 21 -12.13 -13.73 2.70
C PRO A 21 -12.24 -13.35 4.19
N GLY A 22 -12.46 -12.07 4.48
CA GLY A 22 -12.53 -11.55 5.85
C GLY A 22 -11.18 -11.24 6.51
N CYS A 23 -10.06 -11.37 5.80
CA CYS A 23 -8.74 -11.00 6.33
C CYS A 23 -8.64 -9.50 6.68
N GLY A 24 -8.02 -9.17 7.81
CA GLY A 24 -7.82 -7.77 8.23
C GLY A 24 -6.87 -6.97 7.34
N ASP A 25 -5.99 -7.61 6.56
CA ASP A 25 -5.02 -6.94 5.70
C ASP A 25 -5.70 -6.09 4.60
N PHE A 26 -6.92 -6.46 4.17
CA PHE A 26 -7.75 -5.63 3.29
C PHE A 26 -8.04 -4.25 3.92
N SER A 27 -8.38 -4.22 5.20
CA SER A 27 -8.66 -3.00 5.94
C SER A 27 -7.39 -2.19 6.19
N VAL A 28 -6.26 -2.85 6.46
CA VAL A 28 -4.96 -2.19 6.64
C VAL A 28 -4.53 -1.49 5.35
N LEU A 29 -4.59 -2.17 4.20
CA LEU A 29 -4.29 -1.57 2.90
C LEU A 29 -5.18 -0.35 2.66
N LYS A 30 -6.50 -0.48 2.88
CA LYS A 30 -7.43 0.62 2.66
C LYS A 30 -7.19 1.81 3.60
N ALA A 31 -6.82 1.54 4.85
CA ALA A 31 -6.49 2.58 5.82
C ALA A 31 -5.24 3.38 5.42
N ILE A 32 -4.19 2.69 4.93
CA ILE A 32 -2.97 3.34 4.43
C ILE A 32 -3.29 4.25 3.24
N GLN A 33 -4.03 3.74 2.24
CA GLN A 33 -4.44 4.53 1.07
C GLN A 33 -5.21 5.80 1.49
N ARG A 34 -6.21 5.67 2.36
CA ARG A 34 -7.00 6.79 2.88
C ARG A 34 -6.15 7.80 3.66
N ALA A 35 -5.18 7.32 4.44
CA ALA A 35 -4.28 8.19 5.18
C ALA A 35 -3.45 9.05 4.21
N LEU A 36 -2.92 8.46 3.14
CA LEU A 36 -2.12 9.18 2.14
C LEU A 36 -2.95 10.19 1.35
N VAL A 37 -4.20 9.85 1.00
CA VAL A 37 -5.17 10.80 0.41
C VAL A 37 -5.39 12.00 1.34
N ARG A 38 -5.63 11.75 2.64
CA ARG A 38 -5.84 12.83 3.64
C ARG A 38 -4.61 13.71 3.83
N LEU A 39 -3.42 13.13 3.72
CA LEU A 39 -2.15 13.85 3.78
C LEU A 39 -1.78 14.53 2.45
N SER A 40 -2.60 14.35 1.41
CA SER A 40 -2.37 14.87 0.07
C SER A 40 -0.99 14.49 -0.52
N VAL A 41 -0.49 13.30 -0.18
CA VAL A 41 0.78 12.78 -0.69
C VAL A 41 0.50 12.02 -1.98
N ARG A 42 1.26 12.26 -3.04
CA ARG A 42 1.07 11.54 -4.32
C ARG A 42 1.75 10.16 -4.29
N PRO A 43 1.25 9.15 -5.02
CA PRO A 43 1.83 7.80 -5.04
C PRO A 43 3.33 7.78 -5.39
N GLU A 44 3.78 8.62 -6.34
CA GLU A 44 5.19 8.74 -6.75
C GLU A 44 6.10 9.31 -5.65
N ASN A 45 5.52 9.88 -4.59
CA ASN A 45 6.26 10.39 -3.43
C ASN A 45 6.19 9.43 -2.23
N THR A 46 5.73 8.19 -2.44
CA THR A 46 5.55 7.19 -1.36
C THR A 46 6.25 5.88 -1.69
N VAL A 47 6.80 5.24 -0.66
CA VAL A 47 7.29 3.87 -0.72
C VAL A 47 6.68 3.05 0.41
N LEU A 48 6.17 1.87 0.08
CA LEU A 48 5.71 0.89 1.05
C LEU A 48 6.73 -0.26 1.10
N VAL A 49 7.42 -0.38 2.24
CA VAL A 49 8.41 -1.44 2.48
C VAL A 49 7.81 -2.52 3.39
N SER A 50 7.89 -3.77 2.97
CA SER A 50 7.34 -4.92 3.70
C SER A 50 8.32 -6.09 3.75
N GLY A 51 8.15 -6.99 4.72
CA GLY A 51 8.89 -8.26 4.83
C GLY A 51 8.05 -9.43 4.32
N ILE A 52 8.46 -10.66 4.63
CA ILE A 52 7.75 -11.88 4.20
C ILE A 52 6.58 -12.22 5.12
N GLY A 53 5.39 -12.44 4.54
CA GLY A 53 4.17 -12.91 5.21
C GLY A 53 2.92 -12.61 4.39
N CYS A 54 1.73 -12.97 4.89
CA CYS A 54 0.47 -12.51 4.28
C CYS A 54 0.42 -10.98 4.29
N SER A 55 0.68 -10.37 5.44
CA SER A 55 0.83 -8.92 5.57
C SER A 55 1.92 -8.36 4.65
N GLY A 56 3.00 -9.11 4.44
CA GLY A 56 4.09 -8.79 3.51
C GLY A 56 3.65 -8.48 2.08
N LYS A 57 2.59 -9.15 1.61
CA LYS A 57 2.05 -8.95 0.27
C LYS A 57 1.43 -7.57 0.05
N ILE A 58 1.22 -6.77 1.10
CA ILE A 58 0.56 -5.46 1.01
C ILE A 58 1.26 -4.49 0.03
N SER A 59 2.59 -4.57 -0.11
CA SER A 59 3.35 -3.78 -1.09
C SER A 59 3.07 -4.15 -2.54
N HIS A 60 2.58 -5.38 -2.80
CA HIS A 60 2.21 -5.87 -4.14
C HIS A 60 0.87 -5.36 -4.62
N TYR A 61 0.08 -4.75 -3.74
CA TYR A 61 -1.26 -4.22 -4.04
C TYR A 61 -1.33 -2.69 -3.91
N PHE A 62 -0.19 -2.06 -3.61
CA PHE A 62 -0.06 -0.62 -3.43
C PHE A 62 0.35 0.05 -4.76
N GLY A 63 -0.26 1.18 -5.07
CA GLY A 63 -0.09 1.92 -6.34
C GLY A 63 1.10 2.87 -6.39
N GLY A 64 1.88 3.01 -5.31
CA GLY A 64 3.15 3.74 -5.28
C GLY A 64 4.36 2.80 -5.40
N TYR A 65 5.55 3.27 -5.00
CA TYR A 65 6.71 2.39 -4.93
C TYR A 65 6.51 1.31 -3.86
N GLY A 66 6.91 0.07 -4.15
CA GLY A 66 6.80 -1.06 -3.24
C GLY A 66 8.10 -1.84 -3.16
N ILE A 67 8.54 -2.18 -1.95
CA ILE A 67 9.72 -3.03 -1.72
C ILE A 67 9.29 -4.20 -0.84
N HIS A 68 9.46 -5.42 -1.35
CA HIS A 68 9.21 -6.66 -0.61
C HIS A 68 10.56 -7.32 -0.30
N THR A 69 10.96 -7.19 0.96
CA THR A 69 12.28 -7.59 1.49
C THR A 69 12.26 -9.04 2.01
N THR A 70 13.38 -9.48 2.60
CA THR A 70 13.48 -10.79 3.25
C THR A 70 12.78 -10.82 4.61
N HIS A 71 12.54 -12.02 5.14
CA HIS A 71 11.79 -12.20 6.37
C HIS A 71 12.48 -11.49 7.55
N GLY A 72 11.75 -10.61 8.24
CA GLY A 72 12.29 -9.81 9.36
C GLY A 72 13.21 -8.64 8.97
N ARG A 73 13.32 -8.30 7.67
CA ARG A 73 14.28 -7.30 7.14
C ARG A 73 13.62 -6.15 6.36
N ALA A 74 12.42 -5.73 6.80
CA ALA A 74 11.69 -4.64 6.15
C ALA A 74 12.30 -3.25 6.39
N LEU A 75 13.00 -3.05 7.51
CA LEU A 75 13.72 -1.80 7.79
C LEU A 75 15.24 -1.98 7.68
N PRO A 76 15.83 -3.05 8.24
CA PRO A 76 17.28 -3.24 8.29
C PRO A 76 17.79 -4.40 7.44
#